data_AF-A0A7V6CWF7-F1
#
_entry.id   AF-A0A7V6CWF7-F1
#
_cell.length_a   1.000
_cell.length_b   1.000
_cell.length_c   1.000
_cell.angle_alpha   90.00
_cell.angle_beta   90.00
_cell.angle_gamma   90.00
#
_symmetry.space_group_name_H-M   'P 1'
#
loop_
_entity.id
_entity.type
_entity.pdbx_description
1 polymer ?
#
loop_
_entity_poly.entity_id
_entity_poly.type
_entity_poly.pdbx_seq_one_letter_code
_entity_poly.pdbx_strand_id
1 'polypeptide(L)'
;MSKSTGCTSAGGAGSRSIGGSQTAVTPRAAEGVLLFDNETGAEVTRIGILFDSPVALCMKDIVAVGGEAVTRLDVGVRTAWIDVALVPGGTLQVSIPGNAKVSSAYWISSVQEKNKVIVRWVIEAVWNEGDSAAIAEFMSSSSVFHGDSFVGELPGVEGYTMFWTMSHTALLDNQFTIEDIVTEDDMVAIRLLHAGTNTGPFMTIPATGASIVARAIVAYRFSDGKIVEGWLNVDGLGMLTQMGLIPPMGPPNFTWGTPSAVTGDPGTPEENKINASRDCGEVWNEGNFAQIDEIIG
;
A
#
# COMPACT_ATOMS: atom_id res chain seq x y z
N MET A 1 -48.13 -16.41 2.13
CA MET A 1 -47.64 -15.55 3.23
C MET A 1 -46.16 -15.30 2.99
N SER A 2 -45.80 -14.04 2.85
CA SER A 2 -44.47 -13.54 2.53
C SER A 2 -43.47 -13.83 3.65
N LYS A 3 -42.22 -14.12 3.29
CA LYS A 3 -41.08 -13.50 3.98
C LYS A 3 -40.00 -13.15 2.96
N SER A 4 -39.77 -11.85 2.87
CA SER A 4 -38.73 -11.15 2.15
C SER A 4 -37.44 -11.09 2.96
N THR A 5 -36.33 -10.88 2.23
CA THR A 5 -35.14 -10.05 2.57
C THR A 5 -34.30 -10.44 3.81
N GLY A 6 -32.97 -10.32 3.79
CA GLY A 6 -32.15 -9.44 2.98
C GLY A 6 -30.68 -9.84 2.88
N CYS A 7 -30.10 -9.34 1.79
CA CYS A 7 -28.69 -9.28 1.49
C CYS A 7 -28.07 -8.20 2.38
N THR A 8 -27.10 -8.55 3.23
CA THR A 8 -26.29 -7.57 3.97
C THR A 8 -25.03 -7.28 3.19
N SER A 9 -25.00 -6.07 2.62
CA SER A 9 -23.83 -5.37 2.11
C SER A 9 -22.78 -5.18 3.20
N ALA A 10 -21.55 -5.64 2.98
CA ALA A 10 -20.40 -5.22 3.77
C ALA A 10 -20.07 -3.76 3.41
N GLY A 11 -20.31 -2.86 4.38
CA GLY A 11 -20.11 -1.43 4.27
C GLY A 11 -18.64 -1.06 4.13
N GLY A 12 -18.41 0.01 3.37
CA GLY A 12 -17.09 0.57 3.10
C GLY A 12 -16.35 0.99 4.36
N ALA A 13 -15.05 0.70 4.36
CA ALA A 13 -14.10 1.26 5.30
C ALA A 13 -14.02 2.78 5.09
N GLY A 14 -14.43 3.55 6.09
CA GLY A 14 -14.23 4.99 6.11
C GLY A 14 -12.73 5.30 6.23
N SER A 15 -12.21 6.00 5.23
CA SER A 15 -10.83 6.48 5.18
C SER A 15 -10.60 7.60 6.19
N ARG A 16 -9.52 7.52 6.97
CA ARG A 16 -9.05 8.62 7.83
C ARG A 16 -8.20 9.58 7.01
N SER A 17 -8.42 10.88 7.17
CA SER A 17 -7.54 11.95 6.70
C SER A 17 -7.11 12.82 7.88
N ILE A 18 -5.80 12.88 8.12
CA ILE A 18 -5.13 14.08 8.63
C ILE A 18 -3.87 14.20 7.77
N GLY A 19 -3.83 15.21 6.88
CA GLY A 19 -2.93 15.26 5.71
C GLY A 19 -3.67 14.88 4.42
N GLY A 20 -3.58 15.72 3.39
CA GLY A 20 -4.38 15.62 2.16
C GLY A 20 -4.41 14.20 1.60
N SER A 21 -5.61 13.68 1.33
CA SER A 21 -5.76 12.29 0.90
C SER A 21 -5.43 12.13 -0.58
N GLN A 22 -4.67 11.11 -0.93
CA GLN A 22 -4.86 10.43 -2.22
C GLN A 22 -6.33 10.18 -2.51
N THR A 23 -6.82 10.66 -3.65
CA THR A 23 -8.18 10.37 -4.09
C THR A 23 -8.13 9.48 -5.31
N ALA A 24 -8.59 8.23 -5.16
CA ALA A 24 -8.75 7.32 -6.28
C ALA A 24 -9.71 7.94 -7.31
N VAL A 25 -9.36 7.85 -8.58
CA VAL A 25 -10.16 8.38 -9.69
C VAL A 25 -10.34 7.30 -10.74
N THR A 26 -11.59 7.06 -11.11
CA THR A 26 -11.95 6.19 -12.23
C THR A 26 -12.16 7.04 -13.47
N PRO A 27 -11.33 6.89 -14.52
CA PRO A 27 -11.51 7.69 -15.71
C PRO A 27 -12.79 7.34 -16.45
N ARG A 28 -13.45 8.34 -17.03
CA ARG A 28 -14.54 8.15 -17.99
C ARG A 28 -13.98 8.09 -19.40
N ALA A 29 -14.42 7.13 -20.20
CA ALA A 29 -14.05 7.06 -21.61
C ALA A 29 -14.97 7.96 -22.47
N ALA A 30 -14.38 8.76 -23.36
CA ALA A 30 -15.09 9.57 -24.34
C ALA A 30 -14.29 9.65 -25.64
N GLU A 31 -14.85 9.23 -26.77
CA GLU A 31 -14.25 9.42 -28.11
C GLU A 31 -12.77 8.99 -28.25
N GLY A 32 -12.35 7.94 -27.55
CA GLY A 32 -10.97 7.44 -27.59
C GLY A 32 -10.00 8.14 -26.64
N VAL A 33 -10.49 9.03 -25.77
CA VAL A 33 -9.72 9.64 -24.68
C VAL A 33 -10.27 9.21 -23.31
N LEU A 34 -9.40 9.22 -22.31
CA LEU A 34 -9.76 9.06 -20.91
C LEU A 34 -9.85 10.42 -20.23
N LEU A 35 -10.93 10.62 -19.48
CA LEU A 35 -11.22 11.83 -18.75
C LEU A 35 -11.09 11.55 -17.25
N PHE A 36 -10.13 12.21 -16.60
CA PHE A 36 -9.93 12.17 -15.16
C PHE A 36 -10.49 13.47 -14.58
N ASP A 37 -11.64 13.38 -13.93
CA ASP A 37 -12.28 14.55 -13.34
C ASP A 37 -11.72 14.81 -11.94
N ASN A 38 -11.45 16.07 -11.61
CA ASN A 38 -11.11 16.49 -10.27
C ASN A 38 -12.38 16.67 -9.43
N GLU A 39 -12.82 15.59 -8.80
CA GLU A 39 -13.95 15.57 -7.86
C GLU A 39 -13.52 15.73 -6.40
N THR A 40 -12.23 16.03 -6.15
CA THR A 40 -11.67 16.07 -4.79
C THR A 40 -12.19 17.25 -3.96
N GLY A 41 -12.78 18.27 -4.60
CA GLY A 41 -13.18 19.52 -3.96
C GLY A 41 -12.02 20.47 -3.63
N ALA A 42 -10.79 20.09 -3.96
CA ALA A 42 -9.58 20.89 -3.78
C ALA A 42 -8.82 21.04 -5.11
N GLU A 43 -7.87 21.97 -5.15
CA GLU A 43 -6.89 22.01 -6.23
C GLU A 43 -5.92 20.83 -6.08
N VAL A 44 -5.72 20.10 -7.16
CA VAL A 44 -4.78 18.97 -7.24
C VAL A 44 -3.64 19.34 -8.17
N THR A 45 -2.43 18.90 -7.83
CA THR A 45 -1.21 19.31 -8.56
C THR A 45 -0.58 18.17 -9.35
N ARG A 46 -1.03 16.93 -9.14
CA ARG A 46 -0.50 15.75 -9.81
C ARG A 46 -1.50 14.60 -9.85
N ILE A 47 -1.43 13.79 -10.90
CA ILE A 47 -2.06 12.47 -10.98
C ILE A 47 -1.00 11.39 -11.19
N GLY A 48 -1.18 10.25 -10.52
CA GLY A 48 -0.49 9.00 -10.83
C GLY A 48 -1.45 8.04 -11.51
N ILE A 49 -1.03 7.39 -12.59
CA ILE A 49 -1.79 6.38 -13.32
C ILE A 49 -0.95 5.11 -13.43
N LEU A 50 -1.52 3.97 -13.05
CA LEU A 50 -0.99 2.63 -13.31
C LEU A 50 -1.81 1.99 -14.44
N PHE A 51 -1.11 1.38 -15.38
CA PHE A 51 -1.66 0.68 -16.53
C PHE A 51 -1.50 -0.84 -16.40
N ASP A 52 -2.38 -1.60 -17.05
CA ASP A 52 -2.32 -3.07 -17.08
C ASP A 52 -1.17 -3.62 -17.93
N SER A 53 -0.64 -2.78 -18.82
CA SER A 53 0.38 -3.13 -19.82
C SER A 53 1.26 -1.93 -20.12
N PRO A 54 2.42 -2.13 -20.77
CA PRO A 54 3.33 -1.02 -21.05
C PRO A 54 2.69 0.11 -21.85
N VAL A 55 3.00 1.35 -21.47
CA VAL A 55 2.42 2.55 -22.08
C VAL A 55 3.52 3.46 -22.64
N ALA A 56 3.21 4.18 -23.72
CA ALA A 56 4.04 5.25 -24.23
C ALA A 56 3.17 6.52 -24.33
N LEU A 57 3.33 7.45 -23.38
CA LEU A 57 2.65 8.74 -23.36
C LEU A 57 3.65 9.87 -23.64
N CYS A 58 3.17 10.94 -24.25
CA CYS A 58 3.91 12.19 -24.37
C CYS A 58 3.01 13.41 -24.12
N MET A 59 3.62 14.59 -23.94
CA MET A 59 2.88 15.80 -23.53
C MET A 59 1.70 16.16 -24.45
N LYS A 60 1.79 15.90 -25.76
CA LYS A 60 0.71 16.18 -26.72
C LYS A 60 -0.53 15.28 -26.53
N ASP A 61 -0.39 14.18 -25.80
CA ASP A 61 -1.48 13.25 -25.54
C ASP A 61 -2.35 13.71 -24.36
N ILE A 62 -1.97 14.81 -23.70
CA ILE A 62 -2.56 15.27 -22.44
C ILE A 62 -3.09 16.69 -22.60
N VAL A 63 -4.33 16.90 -22.19
CA VAL A 63 -4.99 18.22 -22.23
C VAL A 63 -5.66 18.48 -20.88
N ALA A 64 -5.34 19.62 -20.26
CA ALA A 64 -6.00 20.07 -19.04
C ALA A 64 -7.15 21.04 -19.40
N VAL A 65 -8.35 20.76 -18.90
CA VAL A 65 -9.53 21.60 -19.07
C VAL A 65 -9.98 22.08 -17.69
N GLY A 66 -10.08 23.39 -17.48
CA GLY A 66 -10.34 23.95 -16.14
C GLY A 66 -9.12 23.86 -15.22
N GLY A 67 -7.93 24.11 -15.74
CA GLY A 67 -6.67 24.09 -15.00
C GLY A 67 -5.54 24.74 -15.80
N GLU A 68 -4.34 24.67 -15.25
CA GLU A 68 -3.11 25.10 -15.92
C GLU A 68 -2.58 24.04 -16.90
N ALA A 69 -1.62 24.43 -17.73
CA ALA A 69 -0.94 23.49 -18.62
C ALA A 69 -0.15 22.45 -17.82
N VAL A 70 -0.03 21.25 -18.39
CA VAL A 70 0.83 20.18 -17.85
C VAL A 70 2.27 20.67 -17.80
N THR A 71 2.88 20.59 -16.62
CA THR A 71 4.24 21.11 -16.39
C THR A 71 5.29 20.01 -16.45
N ARG A 72 4.92 18.77 -16.13
CA ARG A 72 5.82 17.61 -16.17
C ARG A 72 5.05 16.33 -16.48
N LEU A 73 5.71 15.45 -17.22
CA LEU A 73 5.28 14.08 -17.48
C LEU A 73 6.48 13.15 -17.23
N ASP A 74 6.28 12.15 -16.38
CA ASP A 74 7.25 11.09 -16.10
C ASP A 74 6.57 9.74 -16.37
N VAL A 75 7.09 8.98 -17.34
CA VAL A 75 6.49 7.74 -17.84
C VAL A 75 7.41 6.59 -17.50
N GLY A 76 6.91 5.67 -16.69
CA GLY A 76 7.55 4.39 -16.39
C GLY A 76 7.23 3.33 -17.45
N VAL A 77 7.37 2.06 -17.09
CA VAL A 77 6.97 0.96 -17.99
C VAL A 77 5.44 0.92 -18.05
N ARG A 78 4.79 0.89 -16.89
CA ARG A 78 3.32 0.85 -16.76
C ARG A 78 2.76 2.00 -15.93
N THR A 79 3.56 2.99 -15.59
CA THR A 79 3.11 4.15 -14.82
C THR A 79 3.24 5.46 -15.59
N ALA A 80 2.39 6.42 -15.26
CA ALA A 80 2.55 7.80 -15.67
C ALA A 80 2.26 8.73 -14.49
N TRP A 81 3.17 9.67 -14.26
CA TRP A 81 3.01 10.77 -13.32
C TRP A 81 2.90 12.07 -14.11
N ILE A 82 1.82 12.80 -13.90
CA ILE A 82 1.50 14.02 -14.65
C ILE A 82 1.34 15.16 -13.65
N ASP A 83 2.19 16.18 -13.75
CA ASP A 83 2.10 17.40 -12.93
C ASP A 83 1.22 18.41 -13.63
N VAL A 84 0.10 18.75 -13.01
CA VAL A 84 -0.92 19.64 -13.55
C VAL A 84 -1.71 20.25 -12.40
N ALA A 85 -1.82 21.58 -12.36
CA ALA A 85 -2.72 22.27 -11.43
C ALA A 85 -4.13 22.28 -12.01
N LEU A 86 -5.05 21.55 -11.38
CA LEU A 86 -6.42 21.39 -11.84
C LEU A 86 -7.39 21.89 -10.76
N VAL A 87 -8.23 22.87 -11.08
CA VAL A 87 -9.19 23.41 -10.11
C VAL A 87 -10.30 22.40 -9.81
N PRO A 88 -11.07 22.55 -8.72
CA PRO A 88 -12.23 21.70 -8.46
C PRO A 88 -13.19 21.67 -9.66
N GLY A 89 -13.57 20.47 -10.10
CA GLY A 89 -14.42 20.25 -11.28
C GLY A 89 -13.71 20.36 -12.63
N GLY A 90 -12.41 20.65 -12.66
CA GLY A 90 -11.59 20.53 -13.88
C GLY A 90 -11.42 19.07 -14.30
N THR A 91 -11.02 18.86 -15.56
CA THR A 91 -10.82 17.54 -16.16
C THR A 91 -9.45 17.47 -16.83
N LEU A 92 -8.71 16.40 -16.55
CA LEU A 92 -7.54 16.02 -17.33
C LEU A 92 -7.95 15.00 -18.39
N GLN A 93 -7.71 15.32 -19.66
CA GLN A 93 -7.91 14.42 -20.78
C GLN A 93 -6.57 13.75 -21.12
N VAL A 94 -6.56 12.43 -21.23
CA VAL A 94 -5.40 11.63 -21.63
C VAL A 94 -5.79 10.73 -22.78
N SER A 95 -5.13 10.91 -23.92
CA SER A 95 -5.23 10.01 -25.07
C SER A 95 -4.21 8.90 -24.89
N ILE A 96 -4.64 7.65 -24.73
CA ILE A 96 -3.71 6.52 -24.56
C ILE A 96 -3.40 5.92 -25.93
N PRO A 97 -2.13 5.92 -26.39
CA PRO A 97 -1.75 5.19 -27.59
C PRO A 97 -1.83 3.68 -27.35
N GLY A 98 -2.47 2.96 -28.27
CA GLY A 98 -2.59 1.50 -28.20
C GLY A 98 -3.77 1.03 -27.36
N ASN A 99 -3.60 -0.12 -26.68
CA ASN A 99 -4.68 -0.84 -25.99
C ASN A 99 -4.51 -0.89 -24.46
N ALA A 100 -3.55 -0.16 -23.90
CA ALA A 100 -3.30 -0.16 -22.46
C ALA A 100 -4.52 0.38 -21.71
N LYS A 101 -4.89 -0.28 -20.61
CA LYS A 101 -6.00 0.12 -19.76
C LYS A 101 -5.49 0.63 -18.44
N VAL A 102 -6.23 1.56 -17.84
CA VAL A 102 -5.94 2.06 -16.49
C VAL A 102 -6.34 0.99 -15.49
N SER A 103 -5.36 0.48 -14.73
CA SER A 103 -5.58 -0.39 -13.58
C SER A 103 -6.04 0.41 -12.38
N SER A 104 -5.34 1.52 -12.08
CA SER A 104 -5.73 2.46 -11.03
C SER A 104 -5.14 3.84 -11.27
N ALA A 105 -5.77 4.86 -10.73
CA ALA A 105 -5.29 6.23 -10.81
C ALA A 105 -5.65 7.03 -9.56
N TYR A 106 -4.79 7.98 -9.20
CA TYR A 106 -4.91 8.76 -7.96
C TYR A 106 -4.54 10.22 -8.18
N TRP A 107 -5.46 11.11 -7.79
CA TRP A 107 -5.13 12.51 -7.57
C TRP A 107 -4.32 12.67 -6.28
N ILE A 108 -3.25 13.47 -6.36
CA ILE A 108 -2.35 13.72 -5.24
C ILE A 108 -1.89 15.19 -5.21
N SER A 109 -1.62 15.66 -3.99
CA SER A 109 -1.22 17.05 -3.71
C SER A 109 0.16 17.17 -3.06
N SER A 110 0.86 16.06 -2.79
CA SER A 110 2.19 16.07 -2.18
C SER A 110 3.06 14.89 -2.63
N VAL A 111 4.36 14.98 -2.32
CA VAL A 111 5.32 13.89 -2.55
C VAL A 111 5.05 12.70 -1.62
N GLN A 112 4.65 12.97 -0.38
CA GLN A 112 4.28 11.92 0.57
C GLN A 112 3.07 11.10 0.07
N GLU A 113 2.08 11.78 -0.51
CA GLU A 113 0.95 11.11 -1.14
C GLU A 113 1.37 10.30 -2.38
N LYS A 114 2.30 10.82 -3.20
CA LYS A 114 2.93 10.01 -4.27
C LYS A 114 3.55 8.73 -3.72
N ASN A 115 4.29 8.81 -2.61
CA ASN A 115 4.97 7.65 -2.02
C ASN A 115 3.96 6.60 -1.54
N LYS A 116 2.83 6.98 -0.91
CA LYS A 116 1.83 5.97 -0.55
C LYS A 116 1.16 5.33 -1.77
N VAL A 117 0.93 6.07 -2.87
CA VAL A 117 0.43 5.46 -4.14
C VAL A 117 1.41 4.41 -4.65
N ILE A 118 2.72 4.70 -4.64
CA ILE A 118 3.75 3.74 -5.05
C ILE A 118 3.66 2.47 -4.20
N VAL A 119 3.56 2.59 -2.88
CA VAL A 119 3.41 1.41 -2.00
C VAL A 119 2.12 0.65 -2.29
N ARG A 120 1.00 1.32 -2.56
CA ARG A 120 -0.25 0.65 -2.99
C ARG A 120 -0.04 -0.15 -4.26
N TRP A 121 0.61 0.42 -5.27
CA TRP A 121 0.91 -0.28 -6.51
C TRP A 121 1.90 -1.44 -6.34
N VAL A 122 2.83 -1.35 -5.40
CA VAL A 122 3.66 -2.52 -5.03
C VAL A 122 2.77 -3.64 -4.48
N ILE A 123 1.83 -3.35 -3.60
CA ILE A 123 0.93 -4.39 -3.06
C ILE A 123 -0.02 -4.92 -4.14
N GLU A 124 -0.63 -4.05 -4.93
CA GLU A 124 -1.59 -4.42 -5.98
C GLU A 124 -0.90 -5.16 -7.13
N ALA A 125 0.05 -4.53 -7.81
CA ALA A 125 0.62 -5.04 -9.04
C ALA A 125 1.70 -6.11 -8.81
N VAL A 126 2.60 -5.90 -7.84
CA VAL A 126 3.68 -6.87 -7.60
C VAL A 126 3.14 -8.07 -6.81
N TRP A 127 2.48 -7.84 -5.69
CA TRP A 127 2.12 -8.92 -4.77
C TRP A 127 0.78 -9.59 -5.06
N ASN A 128 -0.26 -8.86 -5.46
CA ASN A 128 -1.58 -9.46 -5.69
C ASN A 128 -1.76 -9.92 -7.15
N GLU A 129 -1.32 -9.14 -8.13
CA GLU A 129 -1.36 -9.53 -9.54
C GLU A 129 -0.18 -10.44 -9.95
N GLY A 130 0.84 -10.54 -9.09
CA GLY A 130 2.00 -11.38 -9.34
C GLY A 130 2.95 -10.84 -10.42
N ASP A 131 2.98 -9.53 -10.69
CA ASP A 131 3.90 -8.95 -11.65
C ASP A 131 5.25 -8.59 -11.02
N SER A 132 6.13 -9.59 -10.92
CA SER A 132 7.52 -9.39 -10.49
C SER A 132 8.31 -8.42 -11.38
N ALA A 133 7.94 -8.23 -12.66
CA ALA A 133 8.66 -7.28 -13.51
C ALA A 133 8.45 -5.83 -13.07
N ALA A 134 7.36 -5.54 -12.36
CA ALA A 134 7.07 -4.21 -11.82
C ALA A 134 7.95 -3.83 -10.62
N ILE A 135 8.68 -4.77 -10.01
CA ILE A 135 9.56 -4.49 -8.86
C ILE A 135 10.57 -3.38 -9.20
N ALA A 136 11.24 -3.48 -10.36
CA ALA A 136 12.21 -2.49 -10.81
C ALA A 136 11.59 -1.12 -11.16
N GLU A 137 10.28 -1.08 -11.39
CA GLU A 137 9.54 0.17 -11.62
C GLU A 137 9.29 0.96 -10.32
N PHE A 138 9.29 0.31 -9.17
CA PHE A 138 9.03 0.98 -7.88
C PHE A 138 10.24 1.04 -6.96
N MET A 139 11.24 0.18 -7.17
CA MET A 139 12.40 0.06 -6.30
C MET A 139 13.68 0.51 -7.01
N SER A 140 14.61 1.08 -6.23
CA SER A 140 15.97 1.30 -6.69
C SER A 140 16.68 -0.03 -6.91
N SER A 141 17.54 -0.11 -7.92
CA SER A 141 18.40 -1.27 -8.14
C SER A 141 19.36 -1.52 -6.97
N SER A 142 19.70 -0.47 -6.22
CA SER A 142 20.56 -0.52 -5.03
C SER A 142 19.77 -0.57 -3.72
N SER A 143 18.49 -0.93 -3.76
CA SER A 143 17.66 -0.99 -2.55
C SER A 143 18.17 -2.04 -1.54
N VAL A 144 17.84 -1.88 -0.27
CA VAL A 144 18.15 -2.88 0.77
C VAL A 144 16.88 -3.19 1.55
N PHE A 145 16.57 -4.47 1.72
CA PHE A 145 15.39 -4.89 2.48
C PHE A 145 15.81 -5.75 3.65
N HIS A 146 15.44 -5.29 4.84
CA HIS A 146 15.65 -5.94 6.11
C HIS A 146 14.40 -6.74 6.47
N GLY A 147 14.49 -8.06 6.40
CA GLY A 147 13.47 -8.94 6.94
C GLY A 147 13.70 -9.24 8.42
N ASP A 148 12.65 -9.69 9.10
CA ASP A 148 12.75 -10.32 10.41
C ASP A 148 13.56 -11.63 10.37
N SER A 149 13.64 -12.33 11.50
CA SER A 149 14.36 -13.62 11.60
C SER A 149 13.85 -14.71 10.66
N PHE A 150 12.66 -14.55 10.09
CA PHE A 150 12.05 -15.50 9.17
C PHE A 150 12.41 -15.18 7.71
N VAL A 151 12.53 -13.90 7.36
CA VAL A 151 12.81 -13.45 5.99
C VAL A 151 14.30 -13.19 5.74
N GLY A 152 15.01 -12.60 6.70
CA GLY A 152 16.42 -12.21 6.58
C GLY A 152 16.66 -11.02 5.65
N GLU A 153 17.94 -10.77 5.34
CA GLU A 153 18.37 -9.66 4.48
C GLU A 153 18.17 -9.97 2.99
N LEU A 154 17.57 -9.05 2.25
CA LEU A 154 17.29 -9.15 0.82
C LEU A 154 17.99 -7.99 0.07
N PRO A 155 19.11 -8.24 -0.62
CA PRO A 155 19.85 -7.20 -1.32
C PRO A 155 19.18 -6.85 -2.66
N GLY A 156 18.78 -5.60 -2.81
CA GLY A 156 18.28 -5.03 -4.06
C GLY A 156 17.01 -5.67 -4.60
N VAL A 157 16.74 -5.34 -5.86
CA VAL A 157 15.64 -5.91 -6.65
C VAL A 157 15.76 -7.43 -6.75
N GLU A 158 16.98 -7.97 -6.80
CA GLU A 158 17.21 -9.42 -6.92
C GLU A 158 16.74 -10.17 -5.67
N GLY A 159 17.17 -9.76 -4.48
CA GLY A 159 16.75 -10.37 -3.22
C GLY A 159 15.24 -10.27 -3.01
N TYR A 160 14.65 -9.12 -3.31
CA TYR A 160 13.20 -8.94 -3.24
C TYR A 160 12.45 -9.85 -4.22
N THR A 161 12.96 -9.99 -5.44
CA THR A 161 12.38 -10.89 -6.47
C THR A 161 12.46 -12.35 -6.03
N MET A 162 13.56 -12.78 -5.42
CA MET A 162 13.69 -14.14 -4.88
C MET A 162 12.65 -14.41 -3.78
N PHE A 163 12.47 -13.45 -2.86
CA PHE A 163 11.47 -13.56 -1.80
C PHE A 163 10.03 -13.58 -2.35
N TRP A 164 9.76 -12.74 -3.35
CA TRP A 164 8.51 -12.75 -4.11
C TRP A 164 8.27 -14.12 -4.77
N THR A 165 9.26 -14.70 -5.45
CA THR A 165 9.15 -16.00 -6.12
C THR A 165 8.88 -17.12 -5.12
N MET A 166 9.59 -17.13 -4.00
CA MET A 166 9.36 -18.11 -2.93
C MET A 166 7.91 -18.04 -2.44
N SER A 167 7.41 -16.84 -2.16
CA SER A 167 6.05 -16.63 -1.65
C SER A 167 4.99 -17.08 -2.66
N HIS A 168 5.11 -16.67 -3.93
CA HIS A 168 4.17 -17.03 -5.00
C HIS A 168 4.28 -18.50 -5.44
N THR A 169 5.38 -19.17 -5.16
CA THR A 169 5.50 -20.63 -5.35
C THR A 169 4.79 -21.38 -4.23
N ALA A 170 4.94 -20.90 -3.00
CA ALA A 170 4.38 -21.54 -1.82
C ALA A 170 2.87 -21.32 -1.68
N LEU A 171 2.38 -20.16 -2.09
CA LEU A 171 0.99 -19.71 -2.02
C LEU A 171 0.54 -19.20 -3.38
N LEU A 172 -0.25 -19.99 -4.12
CA LEU A 172 -0.72 -19.62 -5.46
C LEU A 172 -1.93 -18.67 -5.43
N ASP A 173 -2.70 -18.70 -4.34
CA ASP A 173 -3.87 -17.86 -4.05
C ASP A 173 -3.51 -16.72 -3.07
N ASN A 174 -2.27 -16.24 -3.16
CA ASN A 174 -1.72 -15.19 -2.31
C ASN A 174 -2.54 -13.89 -2.42
N GLN A 175 -2.91 -13.31 -1.27
CA GLN A 175 -3.65 -12.06 -1.20
C GLN A 175 -3.15 -11.20 -0.05
N PHE A 176 -2.71 -9.99 -0.38
CA PHE A 176 -2.40 -8.93 0.57
C PHE A 176 -3.49 -7.88 0.60
N THR A 177 -3.85 -7.44 1.80
CA THR A 177 -4.78 -6.33 2.05
C THR A 177 -4.08 -5.29 2.90
N ILE A 178 -4.00 -4.05 2.42
CA ILE A 178 -3.51 -2.92 3.22
C ILE A 178 -4.59 -2.59 4.26
N GLU A 179 -4.29 -2.87 5.53
CA GLU A 179 -5.15 -2.51 6.66
C GLU A 179 -4.96 -1.03 7.04
N ASP A 180 -3.73 -0.51 7.01
CA ASP A 180 -3.41 0.91 7.23
C ASP A 180 -2.19 1.33 6.41
N ILE A 181 -2.10 2.62 6.11
CA ILE A 181 -0.93 3.23 5.45
C ILE A 181 -0.68 4.65 5.97
N VAL A 182 0.54 4.90 6.44
CA VAL A 182 0.98 6.19 6.98
C VAL A 182 2.27 6.62 6.30
N THR A 183 2.57 7.91 6.36
CA THR A 183 3.79 8.48 5.77
C THR A 183 4.28 9.64 6.62
N GLU A 184 5.59 9.79 6.68
CA GLU A 184 6.28 10.91 7.29
C GLU A 184 7.59 11.12 6.54
N ASP A 185 7.89 12.36 6.16
CA ASP A 185 9.09 12.71 5.40
C ASP A 185 9.32 11.80 4.17
N ASP A 186 10.39 11.01 4.18
CA ASP A 186 10.79 10.07 3.14
C ASP A 186 10.32 8.63 3.41
N MET A 187 9.53 8.42 4.46
CA MET A 187 9.09 7.10 4.92
C MET A 187 7.61 6.85 4.64
N VAL A 188 7.28 5.61 4.30
CA VAL A 188 5.91 5.09 4.27
C VAL A 188 5.86 3.79 5.06
N ALA A 189 4.92 3.66 5.99
CA ALA A 189 4.67 2.42 6.70
C ALA A 189 3.28 1.88 6.38
N ILE A 190 3.19 0.57 6.18
CA ILE A 190 1.93 -0.13 5.96
C ILE A 190 1.75 -1.24 6.98
N ARG A 191 0.49 -1.45 7.35
CA ARG A 191 0.03 -2.65 8.01
C ARG A 191 -0.73 -3.50 7.02
N LEU A 192 -0.40 -4.79 6.94
CA LEU A 192 -0.90 -5.73 5.96
C LEU A 192 -1.54 -6.94 6.61
N LEU A 193 -2.60 -7.44 5.99
CA LEU A 193 -3.08 -8.80 6.13
C LEU A 193 -2.64 -9.61 4.91
N HIS A 194 -1.96 -10.72 5.13
CA HIS A 194 -1.51 -11.68 4.13
C HIS A 194 -2.31 -12.98 4.30
N ALA A 195 -3.00 -13.42 3.26
CA ALA A 195 -3.78 -14.64 3.28
C ALA A 195 -3.47 -15.50 2.06
N GLY A 196 -3.57 -16.82 2.23
CA GLY A 196 -3.51 -17.77 1.12
C GLY A 196 -3.37 -19.20 1.64
N THR A 197 -3.19 -20.14 0.72
CA THR A 197 -3.13 -21.58 0.99
C THR A 197 -1.75 -22.10 0.61
N ASN A 198 -1.11 -22.84 1.50
CA ASN A 198 0.21 -23.41 1.23
C ASN A 198 0.10 -24.63 0.30
N THR A 199 -0.01 -24.37 -1.00
CA THR A 199 -0.14 -25.38 -2.07
C THR A 199 1.20 -25.81 -2.67
N GLY A 200 2.26 -25.03 -2.43
CA GLY A 200 3.62 -25.34 -2.88
C GLY A 200 4.61 -25.51 -1.74
N PRO A 201 5.86 -25.88 -2.04
CA PRO A 201 6.89 -25.95 -1.01
C PRO A 201 7.14 -24.56 -0.41
N PHE A 202 7.19 -24.51 0.92
CA PHE A 202 7.55 -23.31 1.67
C PHE A 202 8.91 -23.54 2.33
N MET A 203 9.96 -22.89 1.82
CA MET A 203 11.36 -23.22 2.16
C MET A 203 11.66 -24.72 1.96
N THR A 204 12.11 -25.43 3.00
CA THR A 204 12.38 -26.88 2.96
C THR A 204 11.15 -27.73 3.32
N ILE A 205 9.99 -27.12 3.53
CA ILE A 205 8.76 -27.80 3.97
C ILE A 205 7.90 -28.09 2.74
N PRO A 206 7.48 -29.35 2.51
CA PRO A 206 6.52 -29.67 1.46
C PRO A 206 5.19 -28.93 1.66
N ALA A 207 4.40 -28.79 0.58
CA ALA A 207 3.08 -28.21 0.68
C ALA A 207 2.23 -28.88 1.77
N THR A 208 1.75 -28.08 2.72
CA THR A 208 0.94 -28.55 3.85
C THR A 208 -0.55 -28.55 3.54
N GLY A 209 -0.98 -27.79 2.53
CA GLY A 209 -2.39 -27.55 2.21
C GLY A 209 -3.11 -26.65 3.23
N ALA A 210 -2.40 -26.09 4.20
CA ALA A 210 -2.98 -25.24 5.22
C ALA A 210 -3.34 -23.85 4.68
N SER A 211 -4.51 -23.34 5.04
CA SER A 211 -4.82 -21.92 4.89
C SER A 211 -4.09 -21.13 5.97
N ILE A 212 -3.42 -20.06 5.56
CA ILE A 212 -2.70 -19.16 6.44
C ILE A 212 -3.32 -17.77 6.39
N VAL A 213 -3.32 -17.11 7.54
CA VAL A 213 -3.58 -15.70 7.69
C VAL A 213 -2.49 -15.12 8.58
N ALA A 214 -1.66 -14.24 8.03
CA ALA A 214 -0.55 -13.59 8.71
C ALA A 214 -0.71 -12.08 8.65
N ARG A 215 -0.20 -11.38 9.66
CA ARG A 215 -0.08 -9.92 9.60
C ARG A 215 1.36 -9.53 9.40
N ALA A 216 1.55 -8.42 8.70
CA ALA A 216 2.86 -7.83 8.51
C ALA A 216 2.81 -6.32 8.71
N ILE A 217 3.94 -5.77 9.11
CA ILE A 217 4.20 -4.33 9.07
C ILE A 217 5.44 -4.15 8.19
N VAL A 218 5.36 -3.22 7.25
CA VAL A 218 6.49 -2.86 6.40
C VAL A 218 6.69 -1.36 6.44
N ALA A 219 7.90 -0.92 6.77
CA ALA A 219 8.34 0.44 6.58
C ALA A 219 9.21 0.52 5.34
N TYR A 220 9.03 1.54 4.51
CA TYR A 220 9.80 1.79 3.30
C TYR A 220 10.41 3.19 3.36
N ARG A 221 11.67 3.32 2.97
CA ARG A 221 12.33 4.61 2.71
C ARG A 221 12.35 4.90 1.22
N PHE A 222 12.14 6.17 0.88
CA PHE A 222 12.13 6.67 -0.49
C PHE A 222 13.29 7.61 -0.79
N SER A 223 13.82 7.52 -2.01
CA SER A 223 14.62 8.58 -2.64
C SER A 223 14.24 8.67 -4.11
N ASP A 224 14.16 9.89 -4.63
CA ASP A 224 13.91 10.15 -6.06
C ASP A 224 12.68 9.41 -6.65
N GLY A 225 11.64 9.25 -5.83
CA GLY A 225 10.40 8.55 -6.22
C GLY A 225 10.54 7.02 -6.34
N LYS A 226 11.58 6.44 -5.74
CA LYS A 226 11.81 4.99 -5.66
C LYS A 226 11.99 4.55 -4.22
N ILE A 227 11.59 3.32 -3.92
CA ILE A 227 11.92 2.66 -2.65
C ILE A 227 13.42 2.33 -2.66
N VAL A 228 14.14 2.80 -1.65
CA VAL A 228 15.59 2.56 -1.48
C VAL A 228 15.90 1.68 -0.28
N GLU A 229 14.98 1.56 0.67
CA GLU A 229 15.17 0.72 1.85
C GLU A 229 13.83 0.19 2.34
N GLY A 230 13.79 -0.98 2.97
CA GLY A 230 12.58 -1.47 3.61
C GLY A 230 12.85 -2.35 4.82
N TRP A 231 11.93 -2.34 5.78
CA TRP A 231 11.98 -3.15 7.01
C TRP A 231 10.66 -3.91 7.15
N LEU A 232 10.70 -5.22 7.01
CA LEU A 232 9.55 -6.12 7.05
C LEU A 232 9.58 -6.92 8.36
N ASN A 233 8.48 -6.86 9.10
CA ASN A 233 8.17 -7.82 10.16
C ASN A 233 6.86 -8.53 9.79
N VAL A 234 6.87 -9.87 9.80
CA VAL A 234 5.69 -10.70 9.54
C VAL A 234 5.45 -11.66 10.70
N ASP A 235 4.20 -12.06 10.92
CA ASP A 235 3.84 -13.09 11.89
C ASP A 235 4.26 -14.51 11.42
N GLY A 236 5.57 -14.73 11.34
CA GLY A 236 6.14 -16.02 10.92
C GLY A 236 5.81 -17.14 11.90
N LEU A 237 5.75 -16.85 13.21
CA LEU A 237 5.34 -17.85 14.21
C LEU A 237 3.88 -18.28 13.99
N GLY A 238 2.97 -17.33 13.79
CA GLY A 238 1.57 -17.61 13.49
C GLY A 238 1.40 -18.41 12.20
N MET A 239 2.20 -18.14 11.16
CA MET A 239 2.23 -18.94 9.93
C MET A 239 2.65 -20.39 10.20
N LEU A 240 3.77 -20.61 10.91
CA LEU A 240 4.27 -21.94 11.21
C LEU A 240 3.31 -22.76 12.08
N THR A 241 2.61 -22.11 13.02
CA THR A 241 1.56 -22.75 13.81
C THR A 241 0.36 -23.15 12.95
N GLN A 242 -0.11 -22.28 12.05
CA GLN A 242 -1.22 -22.60 11.14
C GLN A 242 -0.89 -23.73 10.15
N MET A 243 0.38 -23.83 9.74
CA MET A 243 0.89 -24.93 8.92
C MET A 243 1.08 -26.26 9.70
N GLY A 244 0.84 -26.26 11.03
CA GLY A 244 0.97 -27.46 11.87
C GLY A 244 2.42 -27.85 12.18
N LEU A 245 3.38 -26.96 11.97
CA LEU A 245 4.81 -27.23 12.15
C LEU A 245 5.28 -26.97 13.58
N ILE A 246 4.60 -26.09 14.29
CA ILE A 246 4.87 -25.74 15.68
C ILE A 246 3.54 -25.76 16.45
N PRO A 247 3.48 -26.37 17.65
CA PRO A 247 2.27 -26.32 18.46
C PRO A 247 1.89 -24.88 18.82
N PRO A 248 0.59 -24.54 18.93
CA PRO A 248 0.17 -23.21 19.31
C PRO A 248 0.66 -22.87 20.74
N MET A 249 1.37 -21.75 20.87
CA MET A 249 1.79 -21.23 22.19
C MET A 249 0.75 -20.28 22.83
N GLY A 250 -0.28 -19.90 22.06
CA GLY A 250 -1.37 -19.03 22.48
C GLY A 250 -2.72 -19.51 21.91
N PRO A 251 -3.75 -18.66 21.88
CA PRO A 251 -5.04 -19.02 21.30
C PRO A 251 -4.87 -19.51 19.86
N PRO A 252 -5.45 -20.66 19.47
CA PRO A 252 -5.48 -21.06 18.07
C PRO A 252 -6.27 -19.98 17.31
N ASN A 253 -5.69 -19.43 16.25
CA ASN A 253 -6.26 -18.35 15.44
C ASN A 253 -6.29 -16.97 16.13
N PHE A 254 -5.17 -16.57 16.75
CA PHE A 254 -5.03 -15.16 17.18
C PHE A 254 -5.23 -14.25 15.96
N THR A 255 -6.35 -13.54 15.95
CA THR A 255 -6.67 -12.52 14.96
C THR A 255 -6.86 -11.21 15.71
N TRP A 256 -6.33 -10.12 15.15
CA TRP A 256 -6.56 -8.81 15.74
C TRP A 256 -8.06 -8.50 15.67
N GLY A 257 -8.62 -7.94 16.74
CA GLY A 257 -10.00 -7.48 16.76
C GLY A 257 -10.23 -6.35 15.75
N THR A 258 -11.50 -6.01 15.53
CA THR A 258 -11.87 -4.83 14.75
C THR A 258 -11.18 -3.59 15.33
N PRO A 259 -10.53 -2.75 14.50
CA PRO A 259 -9.95 -1.50 14.98
C PRO A 259 -11.00 -0.66 15.70
N SER A 260 -10.62 -0.10 16.84
CA SER A 260 -11.48 0.82 17.59
C SER A 260 -11.78 2.07 16.78
N ALA A 261 -12.99 2.62 16.97
CA ALA A 261 -13.31 3.95 16.50
C ALA A 261 -12.42 4.98 17.20
N VAL A 262 -12.04 6.05 16.50
CA VAL A 262 -11.43 7.21 17.16
C VAL A 262 -12.49 7.87 18.02
N THR A 263 -12.26 7.94 19.31
CA THR A 263 -13.11 8.66 20.26
C THR A 263 -12.30 9.81 20.85
N GLY A 264 -12.82 11.03 20.75
CA GLY A 264 -12.12 12.22 21.23
C GLY A 264 -11.19 12.85 20.18
N ASP A 265 -10.33 13.74 20.65
CA ASP A 265 -9.31 14.40 19.84
C ASP A 265 -8.10 13.48 19.67
N PRO A 266 -7.70 13.10 18.44
CA PRO A 266 -6.54 12.24 18.22
C PRO A 266 -5.18 12.96 18.40
N GLY A 267 -5.18 14.26 18.68
CA GLY A 267 -3.97 15.07 18.75
C GLY A 267 -3.30 15.26 17.38
N THR A 268 -2.19 15.97 17.39
CA THR A 268 -1.35 16.19 16.19
C THR A 268 -0.41 15.00 15.95
N PRO A 269 0.04 14.78 14.70
CA PRO A 269 1.10 13.80 14.42
C PRO A 269 2.35 14.02 15.27
N GLU A 270 2.74 15.26 15.54
CA GLU A 270 3.89 15.64 16.36
C GLU A 270 3.72 15.19 17.82
N GLU A 271 2.57 15.45 18.42
CA GLU A 271 2.26 14.99 19.79
C GLU A 271 2.25 13.46 19.86
N ASN A 272 1.67 12.79 18.87
CA ASN A 272 1.60 11.33 18.82
C ASN A 272 3.00 10.68 18.75
N LYS A 273 3.94 11.28 18.01
CA LYS A 273 5.35 10.82 17.96
C LYS A 273 6.06 10.97 19.29
N ILE A 274 5.82 12.09 19.98
CA ILE A 274 6.37 12.32 21.32
C ILE A 274 5.84 11.25 22.27
N ASN A 275 4.53 11.04 22.31
CA ASN A 275 3.91 10.05 23.20
C ASN A 275 4.40 8.63 22.91
N ALA A 276 4.49 8.22 21.64
CA ALA A 276 5.06 6.91 21.28
C ALA A 276 6.51 6.75 21.73
N SER A 277 7.33 7.81 21.63
CA SER A 277 8.72 7.79 22.08
C SER A 277 8.83 7.72 23.61
N ARG A 278 7.95 8.45 24.33
CA ARG A 278 7.87 8.42 25.79
C ARG A 278 7.40 7.06 26.31
N ASP A 279 6.44 6.41 25.66
CA ASP A 279 6.02 5.06 26.04
C ASP A 279 7.21 4.09 25.99
N CYS A 280 7.93 4.06 24.87
CA CYS A 280 9.13 3.23 24.74
C CYS A 280 10.21 3.59 25.78
N GLY A 281 10.52 4.87 25.97
CA GLY A 281 11.59 5.34 26.86
C GLY A 281 11.22 5.24 28.34
N GLU A 282 10.22 6.00 28.77
CA GLU A 282 9.85 6.16 30.16
C GLU A 282 9.13 4.91 30.70
N VAL A 283 8.15 4.38 29.96
CA VAL A 283 7.34 3.25 30.47
C VAL A 283 8.10 1.95 30.33
N TRP A 284 8.50 1.58 29.12
CA TRP A 284 9.09 0.27 28.85
C TRP A 284 10.56 0.16 29.25
N ASN A 285 11.41 1.13 28.89
CA ASN A 285 12.84 1.03 29.18
C ASN A 285 13.18 1.40 30.63
N GLU A 286 12.53 2.42 31.20
CA GLU A 286 12.80 2.87 32.57
C GLU A 286 11.87 2.23 33.62
N GLY A 287 10.78 1.57 33.20
CA GLY A 287 9.82 0.94 34.11
C GLY A 287 8.92 1.96 34.84
N ASN A 288 8.77 3.18 34.33
CA ASN A 288 8.00 4.24 34.97
C ASN A 288 6.49 4.14 34.63
N PHE A 289 5.83 3.11 35.18
CA PHE A 289 4.42 2.84 34.91
C PHE A 289 3.44 3.92 35.43
N ALA A 290 3.90 4.87 36.26
CA ALA A 290 3.08 5.99 36.71
C ALA A 290 2.72 6.97 35.58
N GLN A 291 3.43 6.93 34.45
CA GLN A 291 3.22 7.79 33.28
C GLN A 291 2.20 7.23 32.27
N ILE A 292 1.75 5.98 32.43
CA ILE A 292 0.88 5.29 31.47
C ILE A 292 -0.39 6.11 31.18
N ASP A 293 -1.13 6.50 32.22
CA ASP A 293 -2.42 7.19 32.03
C ASP A 293 -2.26 8.56 31.36
N GLU A 294 -1.09 9.20 31.49
CA GLU A 294 -0.80 10.46 30.81
C GLU A 294 -0.43 10.26 29.33
N ILE A 295 0.32 9.20 29.02
CA ILE A 295 0.88 8.96 27.68
C ILE A 295 -0.12 8.26 26.76
N ILE A 296 -0.88 7.29 27.27
CA ILE A 296 -1.77 6.42 26.48
C ILE A 296 -3.24 6.43 26.92
N GLY A 297 -3.61 7.29 27.88
CA GLY A 297 -4.97 7.39 28.46
C GLY A 297 -5.96 8.25 27.68
#